data_AF-A0A2I1K241-F1
#
_entry.id   AF-A0A2I1K241-F1
#
_cell.length_a   1.000
_cell.length_b   1.000
_cell.length_c   1.000
_cell.angle_alpha   90.00
_cell.angle_beta   90.00
_cell.angle_gamma   90.00
#
_symmetry.space_group_name_H-M   'P 1'
#
loop_
_entity.id
_entity.type
_entity.pdbx_description
1 polymer ?
#
loop_
_entity_poly.entity_id
_entity_poly.type
_entity_poly.pdbx_seq_one_letter_code
_entity_poly.pdbx_strand_id
1 'polypeptide(L)'
;MKINLNDLTFKDGKYTYTFTPERDMQSIELESDCYGDLAINHMQVERNPDATYFVPPEVYEGNLSGIFKNLKEINAEMKDEENSELWSRIRINVGGMMRKYHHDHISTEIVETANGIGIRIDDVEKSLKHEIAATSEALQVKLSSTDSRVTQLAATANGIQLSVKDLKSDTEASINQLKGLIDLKVTRSQVEGIIRNSGDSIYLAVKDKIPDSKMTASEIKSALNLSRDGVRIQGKNIMLDGNSYISSGVIKDAHIGSLNASKINAGTINAANVRIINLDINNLTGNRADFIQTYWNGINSRISINANGLTATHRDGSKTIINAQGLYTQVGGTNYHTHYLMHIQEVSNVLNDGSDHSRIIDPLGVHPWHHWVQLPAVFKGKRFKAIASISDTMTFNSPDYSSGRLQLLRTVCYVDAYDYENAKVGLVGYAHVYEPSRGKRWNYPIRAMVSVTY
;
A
#
# COMPACT_ATOMS: atom_id res chain seq x y z
N MET A 1 -31.20 54.08 -63.63
CA MET A 1 -31.79 55.31 -64.18
C MET A 1 -30.67 56.26 -64.49
N LYS A 2 -30.70 56.92 -65.65
CA LYS A 2 -29.69 57.89 -66.06
C LYS A 2 -30.28 59.30 -65.93
N ILE A 3 -29.52 60.21 -65.33
CA ILE A 3 -29.90 61.61 -65.15
C ILE A 3 -28.74 62.43 -65.70
N ASN A 4 -29.00 63.23 -66.74
CA ASN A 4 -27.99 64.14 -67.27
C ASN A 4 -27.93 65.39 -66.38
N LEU A 5 -26.72 65.88 -66.08
CA LEU A 5 -26.55 67.08 -65.25
C LEU A 5 -27.21 68.33 -65.85
N ASN A 6 -27.35 68.40 -67.17
CA ASN A 6 -28.05 69.50 -67.84
C ASN A 6 -29.56 69.51 -67.58
N ASP A 7 -30.13 68.37 -67.18
CA ASP A 7 -31.56 68.24 -66.89
C ASP A 7 -31.88 68.62 -65.43
N LEU A 8 -30.87 69.02 -64.63
CA LEU A 8 -31.05 69.45 -63.26
C LEU A 8 -31.65 70.85 -63.21
N THR A 9 -32.63 71.05 -62.32
CA THR A 9 -33.21 72.37 -62.08
C THR A 9 -32.45 73.06 -60.95
N PHE A 10 -31.95 74.28 -61.17
CA PHE A 10 -31.35 75.09 -60.10
C PHE A 10 -32.43 75.90 -59.38
N LYS A 11 -32.65 75.61 -58.10
CA LYS A 11 -33.63 76.28 -57.25
C LYS A 11 -33.11 76.37 -55.82
N ASP A 12 -33.30 77.52 -55.17
CA ASP A 12 -32.92 77.75 -53.77
C ASP A 12 -31.46 77.39 -53.44
N GLY A 13 -30.53 77.72 -54.36
CA GLY A 13 -29.09 77.53 -54.16
C GLY A 13 -28.55 76.13 -54.42
N LYS A 14 -29.36 75.20 -54.94
CA LYS A 14 -29.00 73.80 -55.20
C LYS A 14 -29.55 73.30 -56.53
N TYR A 15 -28.90 72.28 -57.09
CA TYR A 15 -29.40 71.53 -58.23
C TYR A 15 -30.29 70.37 -57.75
N THR A 16 -31.49 70.24 -58.31
CA THR A 16 -32.45 69.18 -57.94
C THR A 16 -32.95 68.42 -59.15
N TYR A 17 -33.33 67.16 -58.92
CA TYR A 17 -33.99 66.29 -59.89
C TYR A 17 -34.97 65.38 -59.17
N THR A 18 -36.21 65.35 -59.62
CA THR A 18 -37.25 64.46 -59.08
C THR A 18 -37.38 63.26 -60.00
N PHE A 19 -37.23 62.06 -59.44
CA PHE A 19 -37.45 60.81 -60.15
C PHE A 19 -38.39 59.91 -59.37
N THR A 20 -39.01 58.96 -60.06
CA THR A 20 -39.78 57.88 -59.44
C THR A 20 -39.05 56.56 -59.69
N PRO A 21 -38.61 55.84 -58.64
CA PRO A 21 -37.91 54.58 -58.84
C PRO A 21 -38.87 53.50 -59.36
N GLU A 22 -38.46 52.80 -60.41
CA GLU A 22 -39.29 51.77 -61.08
C GLU A 22 -39.08 50.37 -60.49
N ARG A 23 -38.01 50.18 -59.70
CA ARG A 23 -37.70 48.90 -59.04
C ARG A 23 -36.92 49.11 -57.75
N ASP A 24 -36.98 48.11 -56.88
CA ASP A 24 -36.23 48.15 -55.62
C ASP A 24 -34.71 48.14 -55.88
N MET A 25 -33.97 48.91 -55.08
CA MET A 25 -32.53 49.19 -55.26
C MET A 25 -32.14 49.63 -56.69
N GLN A 26 -32.95 50.46 -57.35
CA GLN A 26 -32.60 51.01 -58.65
C GLN A 26 -31.37 51.92 -58.56
N SER A 27 -30.30 51.56 -59.27
CA SER A 27 -29.09 52.39 -59.40
C SER A 27 -29.39 53.65 -60.21
N ILE A 28 -28.84 54.78 -59.76
CA ILE A 28 -28.91 56.08 -60.44
C ILE A 28 -27.51 56.43 -60.93
N GLU A 29 -27.41 56.79 -62.20
CA GLU A 29 -26.17 57.18 -62.87
C GLU A 29 -26.29 58.66 -63.29
N LEU A 30 -25.39 59.49 -62.79
CA LEU A 30 -25.33 60.92 -63.08
C LEU A 30 -24.35 61.12 -64.24
N GLU A 31 -24.87 61.55 -65.39
CA GLU A 31 -24.09 61.76 -66.60
C GLU A 31 -23.74 63.25 -66.75
N SER A 32 -22.46 63.56 -66.91
CA SER A 32 -21.95 64.91 -67.15
C SER A 32 -21.39 65.02 -68.56
N ASP A 33 -21.70 66.12 -69.24
CA ASP A 33 -21.09 66.52 -70.51
C ASP A 33 -19.93 67.52 -70.34
N CYS A 34 -19.52 67.79 -69.09
CA CYS A 34 -18.42 68.72 -68.83
C CYS A 34 -17.07 68.09 -69.20
N TYR A 35 -16.24 68.85 -69.92
CA TYR A 35 -14.84 68.49 -70.16
C TYR A 35 -13.98 68.98 -68.96
N GLY A 36 -14.05 68.26 -67.84
CA GLY A 36 -13.30 68.53 -66.60
C GLY A 36 -13.66 67.59 -65.45
N ASP A 37 -13.04 67.80 -64.27
CA ASP A 37 -13.34 67.01 -63.07
C ASP A 37 -14.64 67.50 -62.42
N LEU A 38 -15.63 66.59 -62.34
CA LEU A 38 -16.88 66.84 -61.61
C LEU A 38 -16.69 66.57 -60.11
N ALA A 39 -16.84 67.60 -59.28
CA ALA A 39 -16.83 67.47 -57.82
C ALA A 39 -18.25 67.56 -57.25
N ILE A 40 -18.75 66.45 -56.70
CA ILE A 40 -20.03 66.41 -55.95
C ILE A 40 -19.69 66.42 -54.45
N ASN A 41 -19.89 67.58 -53.80
CA ASN A 41 -19.53 67.74 -52.39
C ASN A 41 -20.56 67.14 -51.42
N HIS A 42 -21.85 67.23 -51.79
CA HIS A 42 -22.95 66.74 -50.97
C HIS A 42 -24.03 66.15 -51.88
N MET A 43 -24.49 64.93 -51.57
CA MET A 43 -25.58 64.27 -52.28
C MET A 43 -26.59 63.77 -51.25
N GLN A 44 -27.87 64.08 -51.48
CA GLN A 44 -28.97 63.68 -50.61
C GLN A 44 -30.13 63.19 -51.48
N VAL A 45 -30.76 62.09 -51.07
CA VAL A 45 -31.94 61.53 -51.73
C VAL A 45 -33.08 61.54 -50.72
N GLU A 46 -34.19 62.15 -51.09
CA GLU A 46 -35.36 62.33 -50.23
C GLU A 46 -36.62 61.85 -50.93
N ARG A 47 -37.63 61.45 -50.15
CA ARG A 47 -38.94 61.04 -50.69
C ARG A 47 -39.89 62.21 -50.98
N ASN A 48 -39.52 63.43 -50.62
CA ASN A 48 -40.37 64.61 -50.74
C ASN A 48 -40.03 65.39 -52.04
N PRO A 49 -41.02 65.84 -52.85
CA PRO A 49 -40.76 66.68 -54.03
C PRO A 49 -40.03 67.99 -53.71
N ASP A 50 -40.16 68.51 -52.49
CA ASP A 50 -39.41 69.68 -52.04
C ASP A 50 -38.12 69.25 -51.33
N ALA A 51 -36.98 69.56 -51.95
CA ALA A 51 -35.67 69.26 -51.37
C ALA A 51 -35.45 70.05 -50.08
N THR A 52 -35.01 69.39 -49.00
CA THR A 52 -34.66 70.02 -47.72
C THR A 52 -33.17 70.44 -47.67
N TYR A 53 -32.70 70.96 -46.54
CA TYR A 53 -31.27 71.27 -46.33
C TYR A 53 -30.47 69.98 -46.14
N PHE A 54 -29.18 70.01 -46.47
CA PHE A 54 -28.31 68.84 -46.31
C PHE A 54 -28.21 68.42 -44.84
N VAL A 55 -28.50 67.15 -44.54
CA VAL A 55 -28.34 66.56 -43.21
C VAL A 55 -27.29 65.44 -43.29
N PRO A 56 -26.15 65.54 -42.59
CA PRO A 56 -25.14 64.48 -42.58
C PRO A 56 -25.69 63.19 -41.93
N PRO A 57 -25.37 61.99 -42.45
CA PRO A 57 -25.91 60.74 -41.92
C PRO A 57 -25.35 60.41 -40.53
N GLU A 58 -26.22 60.06 -39.58
CA GLU A 58 -25.82 59.53 -38.27
C GLU A 58 -25.26 58.10 -38.42
N VAL A 59 -24.02 57.89 -37.94
CA VAL A 59 -23.39 56.57 -37.90
C VAL A 59 -23.97 55.79 -36.73
N TYR A 60 -24.71 54.72 -37.02
CA TYR A 60 -25.15 53.76 -36.00
C TYR A 60 -24.00 52.80 -35.64
N GLU A 61 -23.38 52.99 -34.47
CA GLU A 61 -22.69 51.90 -33.79
C GLU A 61 -23.73 50.86 -33.33
N GLY A 62 -23.75 49.71 -34.01
CA GLY A 62 -24.65 48.62 -33.69
C GLY A 62 -24.45 48.13 -32.24
N ASN A 63 -25.56 48.05 -31.50
CA ASN A 63 -25.65 47.46 -30.16
C ASN A 63 -24.85 46.15 -30.08
N LEU A 64 -23.73 46.16 -29.35
CA LEU A 64 -22.98 44.95 -29.02
C LEU A 64 -23.93 43.96 -28.32
N SER A 65 -24.10 42.79 -28.93
CA SER A 65 -24.91 41.68 -28.39
C SER A 65 -24.59 41.43 -26.91
N GLY A 66 -25.63 41.29 -26.09
CA GLY A 66 -25.52 41.18 -24.63
C GLY A 66 -24.59 40.07 -24.13
N ILE A 67 -24.33 39.05 -24.94
CA ILE A 67 -23.37 37.97 -24.63
C ILE A 67 -21.94 38.51 -24.53
N PHE A 68 -21.52 39.42 -25.42
CA PHE A 68 -20.16 39.98 -25.39
C PHE A 68 -19.97 40.98 -24.26
N LYS A 69 -21.03 41.69 -23.86
CA LYS A 69 -21.03 42.55 -22.68
C LYS A 69 -20.89 41.71 -21.39
N ASN A 70 -21.68 40.65 -21.25
CA ASN A 70 -21.59 39.72 -20.12
C ASN A 70 -20.20 39.06 -20.02
N LEU A 71 -19.59 38.68 -21.15
CA LEU A 71 -18.23 38.11 -21.17
C LEU A 71 -17.16 39.12 -20.72
N LYS A 72 -17.30 40.40 -21.10
CA LYS A 72 -16.39 41.46 -20.66
C LYS A 72 -16.54 41.76 -19.17
N GLU A 73 -17.76 41.75 -18.65
CA GLU A 73 -18.08 41.93 -17.23
C GLU A 73 -17.53 40.76 -16.39
N ILE A 74 -17.76 39.52 -16.81
CA ILE A 74 -17.17 38.33 -16.14
C ILE A 74 -15.65 38.41 -16.12
N ASN A 75 -15.01 38.79 -17.24
CA ASN A 75 -13.55 38.92 -17.30
C ASN A 75 -13.02 40.04 -16.39
N ALA A 76 -13.77 41.13 -16.21
CA ALA A 76 -13.42 42.19 -15.27
C ALA A 76 -13.55 41.70 -13.82
N GLU A 77 -14.64 41.01 -13.50
CA GLU A 77 -14.84 40.38 -12.19
C GLU A 77 -13.77 39.33 -11.87
N MET A 78 -13.35 38.54 -12.86
CA MET A 78 -12.28 37.56 -12.68
C MET A 78 -10.91 38.20 -12.40
N LYS A 79 -10.65 39.44 -12.84
CA LYS A 79 -9.37 40.14 -12.64
C LYS A 79 -9.31 40.93 -11.33
N ASP A 80 -10.45 41.38 -10.80
CA ASP A 80 -10.54 42.13 -9.55
C ASP A 80 -10.78 41.19 -8.37
N GLU A 81 -9.72 40.59 -7.85
CA GLU A 81 -9.83 39.62 -6.75
C GLU A 81 -10.35 40.25 -5.44
N GLU A 82 -10.07 41.52 -5.19
CA GLU A 82 -10.40 42.16 -3.91
C GLU A 82 -11.85 42.62 -3.84
N ASN A 83 -12.37 43.26 -4.89
CA ASN A 83 -13.68 43.94 -4.85
C ASN A 83 -14.78 43.27 -5.70
N SER A 84 -14.46 42.21 -6.46
CA SER A 84 -15.46 41.48 -7.26
C SER A 84 -16.50 40.75 -6.40
N GLU A 85 -17.76 40.80 -6.87
CA GLU A 85 -18.85 40.01 -6.32
C GLU A 85 -18.66 38.51 -6.61
N LEU A 86 -18.28 38.13 -7.84
CA LEU A 86 -17.93 36.75 -8.19
C LEU A 86 -16.87 36.17 -7.26
N TRP A 87 -15.76 36.86 -7.03
CA TRP A 87 -14.72 36.37 -6.12
C TRP A 87 -15.19 36.27 -4.67
N SER A 88 -16.05 37.19 -4.22
CA SER A 88 -16.67 37.10 -2.90
C SER A 88 -17.56 35.85 -2.78
N ARG A 89 -18.36 35.53 -3.79
CA ARG A 89 -19.17 34.30 -3.85
C ARG A 89 -18.29 33.05 -3.91
N ILE A 90 -17.22 33.06 -4.69
CA ILE A 90 -16.24 31.95 -4.77
C ILE A 90 -15.62 31.72 -3.39
N ARG A 91 -15.13 32.76 -2.71
CA ARG A 91 -14.55 32.66 -1.36
C ARG A 91 -15.53 32.11 -0.34
N ILE A 92 -16.78 32.57 -0.37
CA ILE A 92 -17.84 32.07 0.52
C ILE A 92 -18.11 30.58 0.25
N ASN A 93 -18.24 30.18 -1.02
CA ASN A 93 -18.48 28.79 -1.40
C ASN A 93 -17.32 27.88 -1.02
N VAL A 94 -16.08 28.29 -1.32
CA VAL A 94 -14.87 27.53 -0.95
C VAL A 94 -14.72 27.46 0.57
N GLY A 95 -14.93 28.58 1.29
CA GLY A 95 -14.90 28.60 2.75
C GLY A 95 -15.98 27.69 3.36
N GLY A 96 -17.18 27.67 2.79
CA GLY A 96 -18.25 26.75 3.18
C GLY A 96 -17.90 25.28 2.93
N MET A 97 -17.34 24.97 1.75
CA MET A 97 -16.87 23.62 1.41
C MET A 97 -15.73 23.17 2.33
N MET A 98 -14.76 24.03 2.65
CA MET A 98 -13.67 23.73 3.56
C MET A 98 -14.16 23.50 4.99
N ARG A 99 -15.10 24.31 5.48
CA ARG A 99 -15.74 24.10 6.79
C ARG A 99 -16.48 22.76 6.83
N LYS A 100 -17.25 22.46 5.79
CA LYS A 100 -17.96 21.19 5.67
C LYS A 100 -16.99 20.01 5.65
N TYR A 101 -15.92 20.07 4.85
CA TYR A 101 -14.92 19.01 4.79
C TYR A 101 -14.21 18.80 6.15
N HIS A 102 -13.83 19.89 6.82
CA HIS A 102 -13.24 19.82 8.16
C HIS A 102 -14.20 19.21 9.19
N HIS A 103 -15.49 19.52 9.12
CA HIS A 103 -16.50 18.97 10.02
C HIS A 103 -16.79 17.50 9.72
N ASP A 104 -17.18 17.19 8.48
CA ASP A 104 -17.71 15.88 8.08
C ASP A 104 -16.61 14.80 8.06
N HIS A 105 -15.39 15.15 7.65
CA HIS A 105 -14.29 14.20 7.53
C HIS A 105 -13.29 14.33 8.67
N ILE A 106 -12.57 15.46 8.72
CA ILE A 106 -11.41 15.59 9.63
C ILE A 106 -11.84 15.44 11.09
N SER A 107 -12.88 16.18 11.51
CA SER A 107 -13.33 16.15 12.90
C SER A 107 -13.95 14.80 13.27
N THR A 108 -14.71 14.19 12.37
CA THR A 108 -15.30 12.86 12.56
C THR A 108 -14.22 11.78 12.71
N GLU A 109 -13.25 11.72 11.80
CA GLU A 109 -12.16 10.74 11.85
C GLU A 109 -11.31 10.88 13.12
N ILE A 110 -11.08 12.12 13.57
CA ILE A 110 -10.40 12.39 14.85
C ILE A 110 -11.23 11.85 16.03
N VAL A 111 -12.53 12.08 16.06
CA VAL A 111 -13.42 11.61 17.14
C VAL A 111 -13.50 10.08 17.14
N GLU A 112 -13.62 9.44 15.98
CA GLU A 112 -13.62 7.98 15.86
C GLU A 112 -12.29 7.38 16.34
N THR A 113 -11.17 7.99 15.96
CA THR A 113 -9.84 7.59 16.44
C THR A 113 -9.73 7.77 17.95
N ALA A 114 -10.20 8.89 18.51
CA ALA A 114 -10.18 9.16 19.94
C ALA A 114 -11.04 8.16 20.73
N ASN A 115 -12.22 7.81 20.22
CA ASN A 115 -13.07 6.77 20.80
C ASN A 115 -12.38 5.39 20.77
N GLY A 116 -11.73 5.04 19.65
CA GLY A 116 -10.95 3.82 19.53
C GLY A 116 -9.78 3.76 20.53
N ILE A 117 -9.09 4.88 20.75
CA ILE A 117 -8.04 5.00 21.77
C ILE A 117 -8.63 4.83 23.18
N GLY A 118 -9.76 5.47 23.48
CA GLY A 118 -10.45 5.34 24.77
C GLY A 118 -10.81 3.89 25.11
N ILE A 119 -11.40 3.16 24.16
CA ILE A 119 -11.72 1.74 24.33
C ILE A 119 -10.46 0.90 24.63
N ARG A 120 -9.35 1.16 23.91
CA ARG A 120 -8.08 0.45 24.15
C ARG A 120 -7.49 0.77 25.52
N ILE A 121 -7.58 2.02 25.98
CA ILE A 121 -7.13 2.41 27.32
C ILE A 121 -7.96 1.69 28.38
N ASP A 122 -9.29 1.66 28.24
CA ASP A 122 -10.18 0.97 29.18
C ASP A 122 -9.89 -0.54 29.25
N ASP A 123 -9.62 -1.17 28.11
CA ASP A 123 -9.29 -2.60 28.05
C ASP A 123 -7.93 -2.91 28.71
N VAL A 124 -6.92 -2.09 28.41
CA VAL A 124 -5.60 -2.18 29.06
C VAL A 124 -5.71 -1.94 30.57
N GLU A 125 -6.51 -0.97 31.00
CA GLU A 125 -6.73 -0.70 32.44
C GLU A 125 -7.37 -1.89 33.14
N LYS A 126 -8.40 -2.50 32.53
CA LYS A 126 -9.06 -3.70 33.08
C LYS A 126 -8.12 -4.90 33.13
N SER A 127 -7.37 -5.15 32.06
CA SER A 127 -6.37 -6.21 32.00
C SER A 127 -5.30 -6.04 33.08
N LEU A 128 -4.74 -4.83 33.21
CA LEU A 128 -3.73 -4.51 34.21
C LEU A 128 -4.27 -4.68 35.64
N LYS A 129 -5.49 -4.20 35.92
CA LYS A 129 -6.15 -4.40 37.23
C LYS A 129 -6.29 -5.88 37.56
N HIS A 130 -6.66 -6.71 36.58
CA HIS A 130 -6.81 -8.15 36.77
C HIS A 130 -5.47 -8.83 37.05
N GLU A 131 -4.42 -8.53 36.28
CA GLU A 131 -3.08 -9.09 36.50
C GLU A 131 -2.50 -8.68 37.86
N ILE A 132 -2.68 -7.42 38.27
CA ILE A 132 -2.26 -6.92 39.58
C ILE A 132 -3.02 -7.64 40.70
N ALA A 133 -4.33 -7.83 40.57
CA ALA A 133 -5.13 -8.53 41.57
C ALA A 133 -4.70 -10.00 41.72
N ALA A 134 -4.56 -10.72 40.60
CA ALA A 134 -4.10 -12.11 40.61
C ALA A 134 -2.69 -12.26 41.20
N THR A 135 -1.78 -11.34 40.85
CA THR A 135 -0.42 -11.33 41.41
C THR A 135 -0.44 -11.05 42.91
N SER A 136 -1.25 -10.08 43.36
CA SER A 136 -1.41 -9.76 44.78
C SER A 136 -1.95 -10.95 45.58
N GLU A 137 -2.97 -11.64 45.08
CA GLU A 137 -3.52 -12.85 45.71
C GLU A 137 -2.46 -13.96 45.82
N ALA A 138 -1.72 -14.22 44.73
CA ALA A 138 -0.65 -15.22 44.74
C ALA A 138 0.45 -14.88 45.75
N LEU A 139 0.83 -13.60 45.88
CA LEU A 139 1.79 -13.13 46.87
C LEU A 139 1.27 -13.28 48.30
N GLN A 140 -0.01 -12.97 48.55
CA GLN A 140 -0.64 -13.16 49.87
C GLN A 140 -0.64 -14.63 50.29
N VAL A 141 -0.96 -15.55 49.38
CA VAL A 141 -0.90 -17.00 49.64
C VAL A 141 0.52 -17.44 49.98
N LYS A 142 1.51 -17.00 49.20
CA LYS A 142 2.91 -17.34 49.43
C LYS A 142 3.42 -16.76 50.77
N LEU A 143 2.98 -15.57 51.14
CA LEU A 143 3.30 -14.94 52.41
C LEU A 143 2.69 -15.71 53.58
N SER A 144 1.40 -16.07 53.50
CA SER A 144 0.71 -16.87 54.54
C SER A 144 1.35 -18.26 54.74
N SER A 145 1.72 -18.93 53.63
CA SER A 145 2.47 -20.18 53.70
C SER A 145 3.85 -20.00 54.35
N THR A 146 4.54 -18.91 54.03
CA THR A 146 5.85 -18.58 54.62
C THR A 146 5.71 -18.32 56.12
N ASP A 147 4.71 -17.55 56.54
CA ASP A 147 4.42 -17.25 57.95
C ASP A 147 4.12 -18.53 58.76
N SER A 148 3.32 -19.43 58.17
CA SER A 148 3.05 -20.75 58.75
C SER A 148 4.34 -21.57 58.94
N ARG A 149 5.22 -21.57 57.94
CA ARG A 149 6.52 -22.25 58.02
C ARG A 149 7.45 -21.61 59.05
N VAL A 150 7.47 -20.28 59.17
CA VAL A 150 8.24 -19.57 60.20
C VAL A 150 7.73 -19.93 61.60
N THR A 151 6.41 -19.99 61.78
CA THR A 151 5.78 -20.41 63.04
C THR A 151 6.15 -21.85 63.41
N GLN A 152 6.11 -22.76 62.45
CA GLN A 152 6.55 -24.16 62.66
C GLN A 152 8.03 -24.23 63.03
N LEU A 153 8.90 -23.50 62.32
CA LEU A 153 10.33 -23.43 62.62
C LEU A 153 10.59 -22.86 64.03
N ALA A 154 9.85 -21.83 64.44
CA ALA A 154 9.96 -21.27 65.79
C ALA A 154 9.54 -22.30 66.86
N ALA A 155 8.45 -23.04 66.63
CA ALA A 155 8.03 -24.11 67.53
C ALA A 155 9.08 -25.24 67.62
N THR A 156 9.65 -25.66 66.48
CA THR A 156 10.74 -26.64 66.45
C THR A 156 11.99 -26.14 67.17
N ALA A 157 12.39 -24.88 66.96
CA ALA A 157 13.53 -24.27 67.64
C ALA A 157 13.34 -24.25 69.15
N ASN A 158 12.14 -23.86 69.62
CA ASN A 158 11.79 -23.89 71.05
C ASN A 158 11.81 -25.33 71.60
N GLY A 159 11.30 -26.30 70.85
CA GLY A 159 11.34 -27.71 71.23
C GLY A 159 12.78 -28.24 71.37
N ILE A 160 13.64 -27.94 70.40
CA ILE A 160 15.07 -28.31 70.46
C ILE A 160 15.74 -27.63 71.66
N GLN A 161 15.46 -26.35 71.93
CA GLN A 161 16.02 -25.64 73.07
C GLN A 161 15.62 -26.29 74.40
N LEU A 162 14.37 -26.73 74.55
CA LEU A 162 13.90 -27.47 75.71
C LEU A 162 14.61 -28.82 75.83
N SER A 163 14.64 -29.63 74.76
CA SER A 163 15.32 -30.93 74.77
C SER A 163 16.81 -30.82 75.10
N VAL A 164 17.51 -29.79 74.59
CA VAL A 164 18.92 -29.52 74.92
C VAL A 164 19.08 -29.13 76.39
N LYS A 165 18.17 -28.31 76.93
CA LYS A 165 18.18 -27.93 78.35
C LYS A 165 17.96 -29.15 79.25
N ASP A 166 17.03 -30.03 78.89
CA ASP A 166 16.73 -31.24 79.64
C ASP A 166 17.92 -32.21 79.60
N LEU A 167 18.48 -32.46 78.41
CA LEU A 167 19.70 -33.27 78.25
C LEU A 167 20.87 -32.73 79.07
N LYS A 168 21.04 -31.42 79.14
CA LYS A 168 22.06 -30.78 79.99
C LYS A 168 21.82 -31.10 81.47
N SER A 169 20.59 -30.93 81.95
CA SER A 169 20.20 -31.24 83.34
C SER A 169 20.42 -32.72 83.67
N ASP A 170 20.00 -33.64 82.79
CA ASP A 170 20.14 -35.08 82.98
C ASP A 170 21.61 -35.51 82.98
N THR A 171 22.42 -34.89 82.11
CA THR A 171 23.87 -35.10 82.06
C THR A 171 24.53 -34.60 83.33
N GLU A 172 24.19 -33.40 83.83
CA GLU A 172 24.70 -32.86 85.09
C GLU A 172 24.35 -33.76 86.28
N ALA A 173 23.12 -34.28 86.33
CA ALA A 173 22.69 -35.24 87.35
C ALA A 173 23.50 -36.54 87.28
N SER A 174 23.67 -37.10 86.08
CA SER A 174 24.44 -38.33 85.85
C SER A 174 25.93 -38.16 86.21
N ILE A 175 26.54 -37.02 85.87
CA ILE A 175 27.92 -36.69 86.25
C ILE A 175 28.06 -36.59 87.76
N ASN A 176 27.11 -35.94 88.44
CA ASN A 176 27.14 -35.83 89.90
C ASN A 176 26.98 -37.20 90.58
N GLN A 177 26.11 -38.07 90.06
CA GLN A 177 25.99 -39.45 90.54
C GLN A 177 27.28 -40.25 90.31
N LEU A 178 27.86 -40.17 89.11
CA LEU A 178 29.11 -40.86 88.78
C LEU A 178 30.25 -40.36 89.66
N LYS A 179 30.35 -39.05 89.89
CA LYS A 179 31.31 -38.44 90.82
C LYS A 179 31.15 -39.03 92.22
N GLY A 180 29.93 -39.11 92.74
CA GLY A 180 29.65 -39.75 94.03
C GLY A 180 30.09 -41.23 94.07
N LEU A 181 29.83 -41.99 93.00
CA LEU A 181 30.27 -43.38 92.89
C LEU A 181 31.80 -43.53 92.78
N ILE A 182 32.48 -42.64 92.03
CA ILE A 182 33.94 -42.61 91.92
C ILE A 182 34.55 -42.27 93.27
N ASP A 183 34.05 -41.26 93.97
CA ASP A 183 34.53 -40.91 95.32
C ASP A 183 34.36 -42.08 96.31
N LEU A 184 33.31 -42.89 96.16
CA LEU A 184 33.04 -44.11 96.95
C LEU A 184 33.89 -45.33 96.56
N LYS A 185 34.21 -45.51 95.27
CA LYS A 185 34.79 -46.76 94.72
C LYS A 185 36.25 -46.64 94.29
N VAL A 186 36.73 -45.43 94.04
CA VAL A 186 38.08 -45.13 93.59
C VAL A 186 38.75 -44.29 94.66
N THR A 187 39.09 -44.94 95.76
CA THR A 187 39.91 -44.31 96.79
C THR A 187 41.38 -44.33 96.38
N ARG A 188 42.17 -43.33 96.78
CA ARG A 188 43.62 -43.25 96.51
C ARG A 188 44.35 -44.56 96.84
N SER A 189 43.95 -45.22 97.93
CA SER A 189 44.47 -46.51 98.38
C SER A 189 44.27 -47.65 97.37
N GLN A 190 43.13 -47.71 96.69
CA GLN A 190 42.83 -48.75 95.69
C GLN A 190 43.58 -48.54 94.36
N VAL A 191 43.74 -47.27 93.93
CA VAL A 191 44.46 -46.92 92.69
C VAL A 191 45.97 -47.19 92.82
N GLU A 192 46.56 -46.86 93.97
CA GLU A 192 47.97 -47.18 94.29
C GLU A 192 48.23 -48.70 94.25
N GLY A 193 47.24 -49.53 94.59
CA GLY A 193 47.31 -50.99 94.50
C GLY A 193 47.23 -51.58 93.08
N ILE A 194 46.44 -51.00 92.18
CA ILE A 194 46.25 -51.50 90.80
C ILE A 194 47.41 -51.08 89.88
N ILE A 195 47.85 -49.82 89.95
CA ILE A 195 48.93 -49.28 89.10
C ILE A 195 50.22 -50.11 89.28
N ARG A 196 50.51 -50.54 90.51
CA ARG A 196 51.66 -51.39 90.82
C ARG A 196 51.61 -52.78 90.16
N ASN A 197 50.42 -53.28 89.83
CA ASN A 197 50.22 -54.63 89.30
C ASN A 197 50.02 -54.68 87.77
N SER A 198 49.57 -53.60 87.12
CA SER A 198 49.17 -53.60 85.70
C SER A 198 50.09 -52.83 84.74
N GLY A 199 50.83 -51.83 85.23
CA GLY A 199 51.69 -50.97 84.38
C GLY A 199 52.79 -51.74 83.66
N ASP A 200 53.35 -52.74 84.32
CA ASP A 200 54.42 -53.57 83.75
C ASP A 200 53.91 -54.48 82.62
N SER A 201 52.66 -54.94 82.68
CA SER A 201 52.13 -55.94 81.73
C SER A 201 51.74 -55.36 80.37
N ILE A 202 51.27 -54.11 80.32
CA ILE A 202 50.70 -53.49 79.11
C ILE A 202 51.82 -52.92 78.22
N TYR A 203 52.83 -52.28 78.81
CA TYR A 203 53.93 -51.67 78.05
C TYR A 203 54.70 -52.69 77.20
N LEU A 204 54.86 -53.91 77.70
CA LEU A 204 55.53 -55.02 77.02
C LEU A 204 54.76 -55.57 75.81
N ALA A 205 53.44 -55.33 75.70
CA ALA A 205 52.58 -56.03 74.73
C ALA A 205 52.27 -55.27 73.43
N VAL A 206 52.43 -53.93 73.41
CA VAL A 206 51.90 -53.07 72.33
C VAL A 206 52.95 -52.26 71.58
N LYS A 207 54.19 -52.23 72.05
CA LYS A 207 55.29 -51.45 71.47
C LYS A 207 55.60 -51.78 70.01
N ASP A 208 55.46 -53.05 69.60
CA ASP A 208 55.92 -53.52 68.27
C ASP A 208 54.79 -53.65 67.23
N LYS A 209 53.56 -53.22 67.53
CA LYS A 209 52.36 -53.47 66.69
C LYS A 209 51.84 -52.27 65.89
N ILE A 210 52.58 -51.16 65.81
CA ILE A 210 52.14 -49.96 65.08
C ILE A 210 52.98 -49.81 63.79
N PRO A 211 52.42 -50.03 62.58
CA PRO A 211 53.13 -49.84 61.33
C PRO A 211 53.07 -48.38 60.85
N ASP A 212 54.22 -47.87 60.40
CA ASP A 212 54.37 -46.58 59.75
C ASP A 212 53.87 -46.63 58.28
N SER A 213 52.68 -46.10 58.02
CA SER A 213 52.16 -45.64 56.71
C SER A 213 51.66 -46.66 55.65
N LYS A 214 50.34 -46.60 55.35
CA LYS A 214 49.71 -46.43 54.02
C LYS A 214 48.27 -45.89 54.23
N MET A 215 47.80 -44.99 53.36
CA MET A 215 46.48 -44.34 53.48
C MET A 215 45.35 -45.37 53.65
N THR A 216 44.53 -45.17 54.67
CA THR A 216 43.44 -46.03 55.12
C THR A 216 42.15 -45.78 54.33
N ALA A 217 41.27 -46.78 54.27
CA ALA A 217 39.94 -46.63 53.63
C ALA A 217 39.06 -45.53 54.27
N SER A 218 39.41 -45.09 55.50
CA SER A 218 38.78 -43.95 56.18
C SER A 218 39.22 -42.60 55.57
N GLU A 219 40.48 -42.49 55.14
CA GLU A 219 41.00 -41.29 54.46
C GLU A 219 40.40 -41.13 53.04
N ILE A 220 40.08 -42.23 52.35
CA ILE A 220 39.35 -42.21 51.06
C ILE A 220 37.85 -41.86 51.23
N LYS A 221 37.19 -42.34 52.31
CA LYS A 221 35.80 -41.94 52.65
C LYS A 221 35.67 -40.50 53.13
N SER A 222 36.73 -39.94 53.72
CA SER A 222 36.71 -38.55 54.23
C SER A 222 36.94 -37.50 53.12
N ALA A 223 37.65 -37.84 52.04
CA ALA A 223 37.89 -36.92 50.91
C ALA A 223 36.64 -36.67 50.03
N LEU A 224 35.70 -37.62 50.00
CA LEU A 224 34.39 -37.49 49.35
C LEU A 224 33.33 -38.02 50.33
N ASN A 225 32.69 -37.12 51.07
CA ASN A 225 31.64 -37.46 52.03
C ASN A 225 30.38 -37.97 51.30
N LEU A 226 30.36 -39.28 51.00
CA LEU A 226 29.23 -40.00 50.41
C LEU A 226 28.21 -40.34 51.50
N SER A 227 27.29 -39.40 51.79
CA SER A 227 26.08 -39.69 52.58
C SER A 227 24.92 -40.13 51.66
N ARG A 228 23.82 -40.60 52.25
CA ARG A 228 22.57 -40.90 51.51
C ARG A 228 21.90 -39.66 50.91
N ASP A 229 22.36 -38.47 51.28
CA ASP A 229 21.79 -37.17 50.87
C ASP A 229 22.50 -36.61 49.62
N GLY A 230 23.47 -37.35 49.07
CA GLY A 230 24.25 -36.98 47.90
C GLY A 230 25.58 -36.29 48.23
N VAL A 231 26.37 -36.00 47.19
CA VAL A 231 27.68 -35.35 47.32
C VAL A 231 27.61 -33.95 46.73
N ARG A 232 27.93 -32.94 47.54
CA ARG A 232 28.17 -31.57 47.07
C ARG A 232 29.67 -31.36 46.89
N ILE A 233 30.12 -31.25 45.65
CA ILE A 233 31.49 -30.83 45.32
C ILE A 233 31.46 -29.32 45.07
N GLN A 234 32.10 -28.55 45.94
CA GLN A 234 32.21 -27.10 45.83
C GLN A 234 33.68 -26.71 45.97
N GLY A 235 34.18 -25.98 45.00
CA GLY A 235 35.53 -25.42 45.01
C GLY A 235 35.59 -24.20 44.13
N LYS A 236 36.60 -23.34 44.32
CA LYS A 236 36.86 -22.21 43.43
C LYS A 236 37.09 -22.70 42.00
N ASN A 237 37.84 -23.81 41.88
CA ASN A 237 38.10 -24.53 40.63
C ASN A 237 37.74 -26.00 40.86
N ILE A 238 36.92 -26.57 39.99
CA ILE A 238 36.64 -28.00 39.93
C ILE A 238 37.11 -28.45 38.54
N MET A 239 38.15 -29.29 38.49
CA MET A 239 38.64 -29.86 37.24
C MET A 239 38.05 -31.26 37.08
N LEU A 240 37.37 -31.49 35.95
CA LEU A 240 36.93 -32.80 35.52
C LEU A 240 37.75 -33.13 34.27
N ASP A 241 38.77 -33.97 34.43
CA ASP A 241 39.76 -34.31 33.40
C ASP A 241 39.42 -35.59 32.61
N GLY A 242 38.30 -36.23 32.97
CA GLY A 242 37.73 -37.37 32.27
C GLY A 242 36.33 -37.11 31.69
N ASN A 243 35.75 -38.14 31.07
CA ASN A 243 34.38 -38.10 30.58
C ASN A 243 33.40 -37.90 31.74
N SER A 244 32.58 -36.85 31.66
CA SER A 244 31.57 -36.52 32.66
C SER A 244 30.18 -36.59 32.04
N TYR A 245 29.28 -37.34 32.68
CA TYR A 245 27.89 -37.46 32.25
C TYR A 245 26.99 -36.69 33.23
N ILE A 246 26.23 -35.72 32.71
CA ILE A 246 25.28 -34.94 33.49
C ILE A 246 23.88 -35.34 33.03
N SER A 247 23.12 -36.02 33.89
CA SER A 247 21.74 -36.41 33.59
C SER A 247 20.77 -35.22 33.70
N SER A 248 21.04 -34.31 34.63
CA SER A 248 20.32 -33.05 34.82
C SER A 248 21.26 -32.04 35.48
N GLY A 249 21.30 -30.82 34.95
CA GLY A 249 22.17 -29.77 35.47
C GLY A 249 21.80 -28.40 34.92
N VAL A 250 21.93 -27.37 35.75
CA VAL A 250 21.78 -25.98 35.35
C VAL A 250 23.18 -25.41 35.13
N ILE A 251 23.47 -25.01 33.89
CA ILE A 251 24.73 -24.36 33.51
C ILE A 251 24.40 -22.90 33.22
N LYS A 252 24.92 -21.99 34.04
CA LYS A 252 24.70 -20.54 33.85
C LYS A 252 25.59 -19.97 32.75
N ASP A 253 26.85 -20.39 32.74
CA ASP A 253 27.88 -19.95 31.80
C ASP A 253 28.75 -21.14 31.41
N ALA A 254 29.10 -21.27 30.13
CA ALA A 254 29.98 -22.32 29.62
C ALA A 254 30.85 -21.83 28.47
N HIS A 255 32.13 -22.21 28.51
CA HIS A 255 33.03 -22.11 27.36
C HIS A 255 33.13 -23.49 26.70
N ILE A 256 32.36 -23.70 25.63
CA ILE A 256 32.32 -24.98 24.91
C ILE A 256 33.20 -24.89 23.66
N GLY A 257 34.24 -25.70 23.57
CA GLY A 257 35.12 -25.71 22.39
C GLY A 257 34.43 -26.24 21.13
N SER A 258 33.68 -27.34 21.25
CA SER A 258 32.87 -27.92 20.18
C SER A 258 31.62 -28.60 20.75
N LEU A 259 30.49 -28.52 20.03
CA LEU A 259 29.22 -29.11 20.45
C LEU A 259 28.60 -29.92 19.31
N ASN A 260 28.25 -31.17 19.57
CA ASN A 260 27.37 -31.94 18.71
C ASN A 260 25.91 -31.71 19.15
N ALA A 261 25.14 -31.02 18.30
CA ALA A 261 23.90 -30.34 18.68
C ALA A 261 22.60 -31.03 18.21
N SER A 262 22.62 -32.32 17.88
CA SER A 262 21.46 -33.01 17.28
C SER A 262 20.18 -33.03 18.13
N LYS A 263 20.27 -32.72 19.43
CA LYS A 263 19.15 -32.73 20.39
C LYS A 263 18.99 -31.42 21.17
N ILE A 264 19.57 -30.31 20.70
CA ILE A 264 19.37 -29.02 21.37
C ILE A 264 17.92 -28.57 21.15
N ASN A 265 17.15 -28.51 22.23
CA ASN A 265 15.83 -27.89 22.27
C ASN A 265 15.93 -26.61 23.12
N ALA A 266 16.04 -25.46 22.46
CA ALA A 266 16.23 -24.17 23.11
C ALA A 266 15.00 -23.27 22.89
N GLY A 267 14.60 -22.52 23.92
CA GLY A 267 13.50 -21.56 23.80
C GLY A 267 13.89 -20.31 22.99
N THR A 268 15.00 -19.66 23.36
CA THR A 268 15.52 -18.49 22.64
C THR A 268 17.04 -18.59 22.55
N ILE A 269 17.57 -18.39 21.35
CA ILE A 269 19.00 -18.25 21.11
C ILE A 269 19.24 -16.77 20.86
N ASN A 270 19.76 -16.05 21.87
CA ASN A 270 20.22 -14.67 21.69
C ASN A 270 21.61 -14.71 21.02
N ALA A 271 21.61 -14.56 19.71
CA ALA A 271 22.77 -14.69 18.86
C ALA A 271 23.15 -13.35 18.22
N ALA A 272 24.26 -12.76 18.66
CA ALA A 272 24.85 -11.61 17.96
C ALA A 272 25.61 -12.05 16.70
N ASN A 273 26.26 -13.22 16.73
CA ASN A 273 27.08 -13.73 15.63
C ASN A 273 26.87 -15.24 15.47
N VAL A 274 26.26 -15.68 14.37
CA VAL A 274 26.08 -17.11 14.06
C VAL A 274 26.31 -17.33 12.58
N ARG A 275 27.01 -18.43 12.25
CA ARG A 275 27.18 -18.91 10.88
C ARG A 275 26.44 -20.22 10.71
N ILE A 276 25.40 -20.21 9.88
CA ILE A 276 24.60 -21.39 9.55
C ILE A 276 24.94 -21.83 8.13
N ILE A 277 25.32 -23.09 7.96
CA ILE A 277 25.65 -23.66 6.65
C ILE A 277 24.37 -24.09 5.93
N ASN A 278 23.50 -24.82 6.63
CA ASN A 278 22.20 -25.23 6.14
C ASN A 278 21.16 -24.88 7.21
N LEU A 279 20.10 -24.19 6.79
CA LEU A 279 19.02 -23.77 7.65
C LEU A 279 17.74 -24.41 7.11
N ASP A 280 17.36 -25.53 7.71
CA ASP A 280 16.04 -26.12 7.49
C ASP A 280 15.10 -25.52 8.52
N ILE A 281 14.21 -24.66 8.06
CA ILE A 281 13.26 -23.92 8.88
C ILE A 281 11.92 -23.88 8.19
N ASN A 282 10.88 -23.98 9.00
CA ASN A 282 9.52 -23.78 8.51
C ASN A 282 9.20 -22.28 8.37
N ASN A 283 9.72 -21.43 9.29
CA ASN A 283 9.41 -19.99 9.32
C ASN A 283 10.64 -19.14 9.67
N LEU A 284 10.79 -18.00 8.98
CA LEU A 284 11.80 -16.98 9.24
C LEU A 284 11.13 -15.60 9.36
N THR A 285 11.25 -14.95 10.51
CA THR A 285 10.69 -13.62 10.76
C THR A 285 11.77 -12.62 11.16
N GLY A 286 11.67 -11.40 10.66
CA GLY A 286 12.60 -10.31 10.98
C GLY A 286 12.15 -8.98 10.36
N ASN A 287 12.54 -7.86 10.99
CA ASN A 287 12.20 -6.50 10.53
C ASN A 287 12.83 -6.18 9.16
N ARG A 288 14.01 -6.74 8.94
CA ARG A 288 14.80 -6.56 7.73
C ARG A 288 15.44 -7.89 7.42
N ALA A 289 15.11 -8.41 6.25
CA ALA A 289 15.74 -9.59 5.73
C ALA A 289 16.59 -9.16 4.54
N ASP A 290 17.90 -9.07 4.77
CA ASP A 290 18.86 -8.82 3.70
C ASP A 290 19.31 -10.16 3.15
N PHE A 291 18.55 -10.67 2.17
CA PHE A 291 18.99 -11.82 1.41
C PHE A 291 19.77 -11.34 0.20
N ILE A 292 20.99 -11.85 0.05
CA ILE A 292 21.71 -11.73 -1.22
C ILE A 292 20.91 -12.49 -2.31
N GLN A 293 20.31 -13.65 -1.97
CA GLN A 293 19.44 -14.42 -2.86
C GLN A 293 18.45 -15.30 -2.09
N THR A 294 17.23 -15.43 -2.61
CA THR A 294 16.19 -16.37 -2.12
C THR A 294 15.70 -17.29 -3.25
N TYR A 295 15.59 -18.60 -2.99
CA TYR A 295 15.06 -19.56 -3.94
C TYR A 295 13.66 -20.03 -3.53
N TRP A 296 12.66 -19.61 -4.31
CA TRP A 296 11.25 -19.97 -4.15
C TRP A 296 10.93 -21.12 -5.11
N ASN A 297 11.11 -22.36 -4.66
CA ASN A 297 10.87 -23.55 -5.49
C ASN A 297 9.47 -24.11 -5.25
N GLY A 298 8.60 -23.98 -6.23
CA GLY A 298 7.38 -24.79 -6.36
C GLY A 298 7.49 -25.57 -7.65
N ILE A 299 7.10 -26.86 -7.65
CA ILE A 299 7.36 -27.81 -8.74
C ILE A 299 7.00 -27.27 -10.14
N ASN A 300 6.06 -26.32 -10.29
CA ASN A 300 5.89 -25.60 -11.56
C ASN A 300 5.51 -24.12 -11.42
N SER A 301 5.78 -23.45 -10.29
CA SER A 301 5.44 -22.03 -10.12
C SER A 301 6.46 -21.32 -9.23
N ARG A 302 6.70 -20.04 -9.51
CA ARG A 302 7.66 -19.21 -8.78
C ARG A 302 7.05 -17.86 -8.42
N ILE A 303 7.28 -17.41 -7.19
CA ILE A 303 6.95 -16.05 -6.72
C ILE A 303 8.24 -15.28 -6.49
N SER A 304 8.26 -14.02 -6.90
CA SER A 304 9.32 -13.06 -6.66
C SER A 304 8.74 -11.76 -6.12
N ILE A 305 9.22 -11.32 -4.96
CA ILE A 305 8.87 -10.04 -4.34
C ILE A 305 10.16 -9.22 -4.28
N ASN A 306 10.18 -8.06 -4.94
CA ASN A 306 11.35 -7.19 -5.03
C ASN A 306 10.95 -5.70 -5.16
N ALA A 307 11.93 -4.80 -5.25
CA ALA A 307 11.69 -3.35 -5.30
C ALA A 307 10.96 -2.88 -6.57
N ASN A 308 11.01 -3.66 -7.66
CA ASN A 308 10.20 -3.41 -8.86
C ASN A 308 8.77 -3.91 -8.68
N GLY A 309 8.46 -4.54 -7.54
CA GLY A 309 7.18 -5.12 -7.21
C GLY A 309 7.20 -6.64 -7.23
N LEU A 310 6.05 -7.24 -7.51
CA LEU A 310 5.79 -8.66 -7.28
C LEU A 310 5.52 -9.36 -8.60
N THR A 311 6.23 -10.45 -8.88
CA THR A 311 6.04 -11.27 -10.08
C THR A 311 5.78 -12.73 -9.71
N ALA A 312 4.65 -13.26 -10.16
CA ALA A 312 4.32 -14.68 -10.08
C ALA A 312 4.36 -15.31 -11.47
N THR A 313 5.12 -16.38 -11.63
CA THR A 313 5.19 -17.19 -12.86
C THR A 313 4.46 -18.50 -12.64
N HIS A 314 3.57 -18.84 -13.55
CA HIS A 314 2.67 -19.98 -13.47
C HIS A 314 3.18 -21.19 -14.28
N ARG A 315 2.61 -22.36 -14.00
CA ARG A 315 2.92 -23.64 -14.66
C ARG A 315 2.76 -23.62 -16.17
N ASP A 316 1.79 -22.84 -16.65
CA ASP A 316 1.46 -22.66 -18.07
C ASP A 316 2.36 -21.63 -18.77
N GLY A 317 3.36 -21.07 -18.07
CA GLY A 317 4.29 -20.08 -18.57
C GLY A 317 3.78 -18.63 -18.49
N SER A 318 2.54 -18.41 -18.09
CA SER A 318 2.01 -17.06 -17.90
C SER A 318 2.62 -16.40 -16.66
N LYS A 319 2.59 -15.06 -16.64
CA LYS A 319 3.08 -14.27 -15.52
C LYS A 319 2.03 -13.29 -15.05
N THR A 320 2.03 -13.04 -13.75
CA THR A 320 1.34 -11.92 -13.10
C THR A 320 2.41 -10.99 -12.56
N ILE A 321 2.38 -9.72 -12.94
CA ILE A 321 3.41 -8.73 -12.59
C ILE A 321 2.72 -7.51 -11.96
N ILE A 322 3.22 -7.09 -10.82
CA ILE A 322 2.96 -5.81 -10.15
C ILE A 322 4.27 -5.03 -10.23
N ASN A 323 4.25 -3.85 -10.87
CA ASN A 323 5.41 -2.96 -10.93
C ASN A 323 5.02 -1.49 -11.12
N ALA A 324 5.99 -0.63 -11.40
CA ALA A 324 5.77 0.80 -11.65
C ALA A 324 4.80 1.07 -12.83
N GLN A 325 4.61 0.10 -13.72
CA GLN A 325 3.66 0.13 -14.84
C GLN A 325 2.26 -0.39 -14.45
N GLY A 326 2.06 -0.76 -13.18
CA GLY A 326 0.81 -1.25 -12.61
C GLY A 326 0.76 -2.77 -12.53
N LEU A 327 -0.46 -3.31 -12.62
CA LEU A 327 -0.73 -4.75 -12.58
C LEU A 327 -1.05 -5.27 -13.97
N TYR A 328 -0.29 -6.26 -14.45
CA TYR A 328 -0.56 -6.90 -15.74
C TYR A 328 -0.25 -8.39 -15.75
N THR A 329 -0.95 -9.08 -16.65
CA THR A 329 -0.64 -10.46 -16.98
C THR A 329 0.11 -10.52 -18.30
N GLN A 330 1.05 -11.44 -18.39
CA GLN A 330 1.72 -11.81 -19.62
C GLN A 330 1.29 -13.23 -19.96
N VAL A 331 0.79 -13.43 -21.17
CA VAL A 331 0.43 -14.77 -21.64
C VAL A 331 1.70 -15.59 -21.85
N GLY A 332 1.67 -16.84 -21.40
CA GLY A 332 2.78 -17.76 -21.57
C GLY A 332 3.16 -17.88 -23.04
N GLY A 333 4.41 -17.59 -23.36
CA GLY A 333 4.94 -17.68 -24.73
C GLY A 333 4.69 -16.48 -25.64
N THR A 334 4.22 -15.32 -25.15
CA THR A 334 3.99 -14.13 -26.00
C THR A 334 4.39 -12.80 -25.32
N ASN A 335 4.63 -11.76 -26.12
CA ASN A 335 4.72 -10.36 -25.66
C ASN A 335 3.34 -9.70 -25.54
N TYR A 336 2.32 -10.54 -25.52
CA TYR A 336 0.99 -10.09 -25.30
C TYR A 336 0.81 -9.92 -23.79
N HIS A 337 0.87 -8.65 -23.40
CA HIS A 337 0.58 -8.23 -22.05
C HIS A 337 -0.79 -7.59 -22.07
N THR A 338 -1.64 -8.03 -21.17
CA THR A 338 -2.85 -7.30 -20.87
C THR A 338 -2.60 -6.60 -19.55
N HIS A 339 -2.80 -5.28 -19.53
CA HIS A 339 -3.23 -4.67 -18.29
C HIS A 339 -4.33 -5.55 -17.72
N TYR A 340 -4.23 -5.89 -16.43
CA TYR A 340 -5.22 -6.74 -15.80
C TYR A 340 -6.58 -6.12 -16.15
N LEU A 341 -7.38 -6.80 -17.01
CA LEU A 341 -8.72 -6.45 -17.51
C LEU A 341 -8.91 -5.91 -18.95
N MET A 342 -7.91 -5.55 -19.80
CA MET A 342 -8.21 -5.03 -21.16
C MET A 342 -7.09 -5.11 -22.22
N HIS A 343 -7.45 -5.44 -23.46
CA HIS A 343 -6.67 -5.32 -24.70
C HIS A 343 -7.15 -4.13 -25.51
N ILE A 344 -6.26 -3.38 -26.16
CA ILE A 344 -6.64 -2.27 -27.04
C ILE A 344 -5.88 -2.42 -28.37
N GLN A 345 -6.59 -2.30 -29.49
CA GLN A 345 -6.04 -2.38 -30.85
C GLN A 345 -6.60 -1.26 -31.72
N GLU A 346 -5.72 -0.53 -32.41
CA GLU A 346 -6.13 0.41 -33.46
C GLU A 346 -6.40 -0.33 -34.78
N VAL A 347 -7.45 0.09 -35.48
CA VAL A 347 -7.93 -0.49 -36.73
C VAL A 347 -8.09 0.63 -37.75
N SER A 348 -7.42 0.52 -38.88
CA SER A 348 -7.44 1.51 -39.96
C SER A 348 -8.27 1.04 -41.15
N ASN A 349 -8.67 1.99 -42.00
CA ASN A 349 -9.41 1.73 -43.25
C ASN A 349 -10.74 1.03 -43.03
N VAL A 350 -11.41 1.34 -41.92
CA VAL A 350 -12.77 0.84 -41.69
C VAL A 350 -13.70 1.65 -42.59
N LEU A 351 -14.26 0.98 -43.61
CA LEU A 351 -15.16 1.55 -44.61
C LEU A 351 -16.25 0.52 -44.93
N ASN A 352 -16.94 0.09 -43.89
CA ASN A 352 -17.85 -1.04 -43.91
C ASN A 352 -19.18 -0.65 -43.28
N ASP A 353 -20.30 -1.03 -43.89
CA ASP A 353 -21.64 -0.68 -43.39
C ASP A 353 -22.37 -1.84 -42.68
N GLY A 354 -21.80 -3.04 -42.70
CA GLY A 354 -22.38 -4.23 -42.07
C GLY A 354 -23.56 -4.83 -42.85
N SER A 355 -23.81 -4.40 -44.10
CA SER A 355 -24.90 -4.93 -44.92
C SER A 355 -24.54 -6.25 -45.61
N ASP A 356 -25.50 -7.17 -45.75
CA ASP A 356 -25.28 -8.53 -46.26
C ASP A 356 -25.37 -8.66 -47.81
N HIS A 357 -25.13 -7.59 -48.57
CA HIS A 357 -25.31 -7.60 -50.03
C HIS A 357 -24.00 -7.85 -50.80
N SER A 358 -23.99 -8.77 -51.78
CA SER A 358 -22.77 -9.21 -52.49
C SER A 358 -22.50 -8.56 -53.85
N ARG A 359 -23.36 -7.66 -54.35
CA ARG A 359 -23.33 -7.23 -55.77
C ARG A 359 -23.69 -5.77 -56.05
N ILE A 360 -23.29 -4.83 -55.20
CA ILE A 360 -23.36 -3.41 -55.54
C ILE A 360 -22.08 -2.75 -55.03
N ILE A 361 -21.26 -2.22 -55.94
CA ILE A 361 -20.32 -1.16 -55.57
C ILE A 361 -21.24 -0.02 -55.14
N ASP A 362 -21.36 0.20 -53.83
CA ASP A 362 -22.12 1.34 -53.31
C ASP A 362 -21.67 2.60 -54.07
N PRO A 363 -22.58 3.37 -54.69
CA PRO A 363 -22.24 4.63 -55.35
C PRO A 363 -21.45 5.59 -54.46
N LEU A 364 -21.56 5.41 -53.14
CA LEU A 364 -20.91 6.20 -52.10
C LEU A 364 -19.62 5.53 -51.59
N GLY A 365 -19.25 4.34 -52.07
CA GLY A 365 -17.95 3.72 -51.83
C GLY A 365 -17.78 2.94 -50.52
N VAL A 366 -18.84 2.61 -49.76
CA VAL A 366 -18.69 1.64 -48.64
C VAL A 366 -18.61 0.20 -49.14
N HIS A 367 -17.85 -0.62 -48.39
CA HIS A 367 -17.85 -2.05 -48.57
C HIS A 367 -19.00 -2.69 -47.78
N PRO A 368 -19.73 -3.66 -48.36
CA PRO A 368 -20.68 -4.46 -47.59
C PRO A 368 -19.94 -5.31 -46.55
N TRP A 369 -20.69 -5.93 -45.64
CA TRP A 369 -20.21 -6.79 -44.55
C TRP A 369 -19.38 -6.06 -43.48
N HIS A 370 -19.00 -6.79 -42.45
CA HIS A 370 -18.15 -6.29 -41.36
C HIS A 370 -16.69 -6.15 -41.78
N HIS A 371 -16.04 -5.11 -41.25
CA HIS A 371 -14.60 -5.08 -41.19
C HIS A 371 -14.14 -6.00 -40.06
N TRP A 372 -13.67 -7.20 -40.41
CA TRP A 372 -13.23 -8.19 -39.42
C TRP A 372 -11.86 -7.84 -38.86
N VAL A 373 -11.83 -7.56 -37.56
CA VAL A 373 -10.62 -7.30 -36.80
C VAL A 373 -10.17 -8.58 -36.13
N GLN A 374 -8.98 -9.03 -36.49
CA GLN A 374 -8.36 -10.19 -35.87
C GLN A 374 -7.78 -9.81 -34.51
N LEU A 375 -8.32 -10.41 -33.46
CA LEU A 375 -7.77 -10.32 -32.12
C LEU A 375 -6.62 -11.32 -31.93
N PRO A 376 -5.74 -11.10 -30.94
CA PRO A 376 -4.69 -12.03 -30.57
C PRO A 376 -5.22 -13.45 -30.33
N ALA A 377 -4.41 -14.46 -30.68
CA ALA A 377 -4.81 -15.87 -30.60
C ALA A 377 -5.30 -16.31 -29.20
N VAL A 378 -4.91 -15.61 -28.15
CA VAL A 378 -5.34 -15.91 -26.77
C VAL A 378 -6.85 -15.79 -26.55
N PHE A 379 -7.55 -15.04 -27.41
CA PHE A 379 -9.01 -14.89 -27.36
C PHE A 379 -9.76 -16.03 -28.07
N LYS A 380 -9.06 -16.91 -28.82
CA LYS A 380 -9.71 -17.97 -29.60
C LYS A 380 -10.43 -18.95 -28.68
N GLY A 381 -11.67 -19.26 -29.03
CA GLY A 381 -12.56 -20.12 -28.25
C GLY A 381 -13.05 -19.52 -26.93
N LYS A 382 -12.69 -18.26 -26.61
CA LYS A 382 -13.12 -17.59 -25.39
C LYS A 382 -14.24 -16.60 -25.70
N ARG A 383 -15.18 -16.46 -24.77
CA ARG A 383 -16.15 -15.37 -24.83
C ARG A 383 -15.45 -14.08 -24.41
N PHE A 384 -15.56 -13.04 -25.23
CA PHE A 384 -14.99 -11.73 -24.96
C PHE A 384 -16.01 -10.62 -25.25
N LYS A 385 -15.80 -9.45 -24.64
CA LYS A 385 -16.59 -8.23 -24.93
C LYS A 385 -15.69 -7.22 -25.61
N ALA A 386 -16.19 -6.57 -26.65
CA ALA A 386 -15.46 -5.57 -27.39
C ALA A 386 -16.25 -4.25 -27.45
N ILE A 387 -15.53 -3.14 -27.36
CA ILE A 387 -16.07 -1.80 -27.53
C ILE A 387 -15.24 -1.13 -28.63
N ALA A 388 -15.91 -0.52 -29.61
CA ALA A 388 -15.26 0.27 -30.65
C ALA A 388 -15.45 1.76 -30.34
N SER A 389 -14.39 2.54 -30.55
CA SER A 389 -14.37 3.99 -30.42
C SER A 389 -13.75 4.60 -31.67
N ILE A 390 -14.21 5.78 -32.08
CA ILE A 390 -13.64 6.50 -33.22
C ILE A 390 -12.29 7.10 -32.76
N SER A 391 -11.23 6.80 -33.49
CA SER A 391 -9.90 7.40 -33.30
C SER A 391 -9.69 8.60 -34.24
N ASP A 392 -10.06 8.43 -35.51
CA ASP A 392 -9.89 9.47 -36.54
C ASP A 392 -10.88 9.27 -37.69
N THR A 393 -11.38 10.36 -38.27
CA THR A 393 -12.12 10.35 -39.53
C THR A 393 -11.14 10.74 -40.64
N MET A 394 -10.69 9.79 -41.46
CA MET A 394 -9.62 10.03 -42.46
C MET A 394 -10.02 11.01 -43.59
N THR A 395 -11.22 11.60 -43.52
CA THR A 395 -11.74 12.67 -44.39
C THR A 395 -10.78 13.85 -44.53
N PHE A 396 -10.01 14.18 -43.49
CA PHE A 396 -9.09 15.31 -43.50
C PHE A 396 -7.90 15.15 -44.47
N ASN A 397 -7.57 13.92 -44.85
CA ASN A 397 -6.47 13.65 -45.79
C ASN A 397 -6.85 13.95 -47.25
N SER A 398 -8.10 14.32 -47.52
CA SER A 398 -8.54 14.76 -48.83
C SER A 398 -8.17 16.24 -49.07
N PRO A 399 -7.53 16.59 -50.20
CA PRO A 399 -7.31 17.98 -50.62
C PRO A 399 -8.62 18.78 -50.69
N ASP A 400 -9.71 18.10 -50.99
CA ASP A 400 -11.04 18.71 -51.07
C ASP A 400 -11.58 19.03 -49.67
N TYR A 401 -11.19 18.28 -48.63
CA TYR A 401 -11.56 18.62 -47.26
C TYR A 401 -10.75 19.81 -46.74
N SER A 402 -9.44 19.80 -46.95
CA SER A 402 -8.55 20.90 -46.51
C SER A 402 -8.80 22.23 -47.23
N SER A 403 -9.34 22.21 -48.44
CA SER A 403 -9.77 23.41 -49.18
C SER A 403 -11.21 23.85 -48.86
N GLY A 404 -11.86 23.22 -47.87
CA GLY A 404 -13.24 23.54 -47.45
C GLY A 404 -14.32 23.12 -48.44
N ARG A 405 -13.99 22.26 -49.41
CA ARG A 405 -14.90 21.76 -50.45
C ARG A 405 -15.65 20.48 -50.03
N LEU A 406 -15.27 19.85 -48.92
CA LEU A 406 -16.00 18.71 -48.34
C LEU A 406 -16.62 19.06 -47.00
N GLN A 407 -17.84 18.58 -46.79
CA GLN A 407 -18.59 18.68 -45.53
C GLN A 407 -18.74 17.28 -44.92
N LEU A 408 -18.26 17.08 -43.69
CA LEU A 408 -18.52 15.85 -42.92
C LEU A 408 -19.97 15.87 -42.42
N LEU A 409 -20.75 14.85 -42.76
CA LEU A 409 -22.16 14.74 -42.39
C LEU A 409 -22.35 13.88 -41.14
N ARG A 410 -21.73 12.70 -41.09
CA ARG A 410 -21.78 11.81 -39.93
C ARG A 410 -20.57 10.89 -39.90
N THR A 411 -20.31 10.36 -38.72
CA THR A 411 -19.35 9.26 -38.53
C THR A 411 -20.05 8.12 -37.82
N VAL A 412 -19.83 6.91 -38.33
CA VAL A 412 -20.38 5.67 -37.78
C VAL A 412 -19.21 4.82 -37.31
N CYS A 413 -19.27 4.28 -36.10
CA CYS A 413 -18.33 3.27 -35.62
C CYS A 413 -18.94 2.48 -34.45
N TYR A 414 -19.09 1.16 -34.59
CA TYR A 414 -19.50 0.28 -33.50
C TYR A 414 -19.12 -1.17 -33.78
N VAL A 415 -19.16 -2.01 -32.74
CA VAL A 415 -19.03 -3.46 -32.84
C VAL A 415 -20.40 -4.06 -33.16
N ASP A 416 -20.49 -4.84 -34.22
CA ASP A 416 -21.77 -5.40 -34.69
C ASP A 416 -21.77 -6.94 -34.69
N ALA A 417 -20.59 -7.58 -34.75
CA ALA A 417 -20.48 -9.03 -34.79
C ALA A 417 -19.29 -9.58 -33.97
N TYR A 418 -19.42 -10.83 -33.53
CA TYR A 418 -18.41 -11.57 -32.77
C TYR A 418 -18.19 -12.95 -33.39
N ASP A 419 -16.93 -13.31 -33.61
CA ASP A 419 -16.51 -14.68 -33.95
C ASP A 419 -15.54 -15.15 -32.86
N TYR A 420 -16.09 -15.85 -31.87
CA TYR A 420 -15.32 -16.33 -30.71
C TYR A 420 -14.37 -17.47 -31.07
N GLU A 421 -14.74 -18.33 -32.00
CA GLU A 421 -13.93 -19.48 -32.41
C GLU A 421 -12.61 -19.02 -33.04
N ASN A 422 -12.69 -17.99 -33.89
CA ASN A 422 -11.52 -17.46 -34.60
C ASN A 422 -10.92 -16.20 -33.96
N ALA A 423 -11.44 -15.75 -32.82
CA ALA A 423 -11.03 -14.50 -32.15
C ALA A 423 -11.12 -13.28 -33.06
N LYS A 424 -12.28 -13.04 -33.66
CA LYS A 424 -12.52 -11.84 -34.46
C LYS A 424 -13.70 -11.03 -33.95
N VAL A 425 -13.61 -9.73 -34.17
CA VAL A 425 -14.70 -8.80 -33.91
C VAL A 425 -15.01 -8.03 -35.19
N GLY A 426 -16.28 -8.01 -35.56
CA GLY A 426 -16.77 -7.33 -36.75
C GLY A 426 -17.11 -5.88 -36.44
N LEU A 427 -16.44 -4.97 -37.13
CA LEU A 427 -16.69 -3.54 -37.03
C LEU A 427 -17.52 -3.03 -38.20
N VAL A 428 -18.41 -2.09 -37.89
CA VAL A 428 -19.06 -1.21 -38.85
C VAL A 428 -18.50 0.18 -38.64
N GLY A 429 -18.10 0.86 -39.72
CA GLY A 429 -17.72 2.24 -39.62
C GLY A 429 -17.29 2.91 -40.92
N TYR A 430 -17.56 4.22 -40.98
CA TYR A 430 -17.24 5.11 -42.10
C TYR A 430 -17.55 6.57 -41.73
N ALA A 431 -16.93 7.50 -42.45
CA ALA A 431 -17.24 8.93 -42.39
C ALA A 431 -17.97 9.33 -43.67
N HIS A 432 -19.20 9.80 -43.54
CA HIS A 432 -20.02 10.19 -44.68
C HIS A 432 -19.82 11.67 -44.98
N VAL A 433 -19.55 12.02 -46.24
CA VAL A 433 -19.31 13.40 -46.65
C VAL A 433 -20.12 13.84 -47.87
N TYR A 434 -20.14 15.15 -48.07
CA TYR A 434 -20.74 15.81 -49.22
C TYR A 434 -19.79 16.86 -49.82
N GLU A 435 -19.68 16.89 -51.15
CA GLU A 435 -18.96 17.92 -51.91
C GLU A 435 -19.97 18.86 -52.60
N PRO A 436 -20.18 20.08 -52.09
CA PRO A 436 -21.16 21.00 -52.65
C PRO A 436 -20.84 21.42 -54.10
N SER A 437 -19.56 21.57 -54.45
CA SER A 437 -19.12 21.99 -55.79
C SER A 437 -19.50 21.02 -56.91
N ARG A 438 -19.68 19.73 -56.59
CA ARG A 438 -20.02 18.68 -57.56
C ARG A 438 -21.37 18.02 -57.28
N GLY A 439 -22.04 18.39 -56.18
CA GLY A 439 -23.30 17.80 -55.76
C GLY A 439 -23.20 16.30 -55.42
N LYS A 440 -22.00 15.82 -55.08
CA LYS A 440 -21.72 14.39 -54.88
C LYS A 440 -21.52 14.05 -53.41
N ARG A 441 -21.93 12.84 -53.05
CA ARG A 441 -21.71 12.25 -51.71
C ARG A 441 -20.82 11.03 -51.87
N TRP A 442 -20.06 10.75 -50.82
CA TRP A 442 -19.35 9.50 -50.70
C TRP A 442 -18.89 9.30 -49.26
N ASN A 443 -18.35 8.12 -49.00
CA ASN A 443 -17.86 7.67 -47.72
C ASN A 443 -16.33 7.64 -47.75
N TYR A 444 -15.75 8.04 -46.63
CA TYR A 444 -14.32 7.92 -46.36
C TYR A 444 -14.08 6.91 -45.26
N PRO A 445 -12.93 6.20 -45.32
CA PRO A 445 -12.52 5.32 -44.25
C PRO A 445 -12.33 6.08 -42.92
N ILE A 446 -12.46 5.36 -41.82
CA ILE A 446 -12.11 5.84 -40.48
C ILE A 446 -11.00 4.99 -39.87
N ARG A 447 -10.41 5.51 -38.79
CA ARG A 447 -9.65 4.74 -37.81
C ARG A 447 -10.49 4.55 -36.55
N ALA A 448 -10.53 3.32 -36.05
CA ALA A 448 -11.20 2.95 -34.82
C ALA A 448 -10.18 2.40 -33.81
N MET A 449 -10.48 2.52 -32.52
CA MET A 449 -9.84 1.74 -31.46
C MET A 449 -10.82 0.72 -30.94
N VAL A 450 -10.39 -0.54 -30.88
CA VAL A 450 -11.16 -1.65 -30.30
C VAL A 450 -10.55 -2.03 -28.98
N SER A 451 -11.34 -1.91 -27.91
CA SER A 451 -10.97 -2.35 -26.57
C SER A 451 -11.69 -3.66 -26.25
N VAL A 452 -10.95 -4.72 -25.91
CA VAL A 452 -11.47 -6.07 -25.69
C VAL A 452 -11.10 -6.62 -24.33
N THR A 453 -12.07 -7.21 -23.65
CA THR A 453 -11.89 -7.86 -22.33
C THR A 453 -12.42 -9.30 -22.40
N TYR A 454 -11.79 -10.24 -21.68
CA TYR A 454 -12.21 -11.66 -21.64
C TYR A 454 -11.93 -12.31 -20.29
#